data_AF-A0A535Z1E9-F1
#
_entry.id   AF-A0A535Z1E9-F1
#
_cell.length_a   1.000
_cell.length_b   1.000
_cell.length_c   1.000
_cell.angle_alpha   90.00
_cell.angle_beta   90.00
_cell.angle_gamma   90.00
#
_symmetry.space_group_name_H-M   'P 1'
#
loop_
_entity.id
_entity.type
_entity.pdbx_description
1 polymer ?
#
loop_
_entity_poly.entity_id
_entity_poly.type
_entity_poly.pdbx_seq_one_letter_code
_entity_poly.pdbx_strand_id
1 'polypeptide(L)'
;MATRQLLRTSRSDVSARKTYDLIDEPVGADYDALLDCALTQCATFVLAVPRDSGDPAAREVLDELAPHLGSTSDASAVSIHRYTLNRESVATLKAAARGLYAWRQPKLPQDLALLRADGSPWLVSIAAEQLGYLELTPFEKLLLGRAAPGLAAVLAYQAARDAILAYVERRIESHIEALTVEVQRYAHTILEEGREDLVEALAGWLASGEEARVHAAVEVIGALRLSELRSEVLALQRGDDAADEPDVYRSNVVLRERWRVRRRRLLERTLQRLSEERVETNA
;
A
#
# COMPACT_ATOMS: atom_id res chain seq x y z
N MET A 1 13.14 15.87 -44.07
CA MET A 1 12.72 16.25 -42.69
C MET A 1 12.14 15.01 -42.03
N ALA A 2 12.91 14.38 -41.14
CA ALA A 2 12.55 13.10 -40.52
C ALA A 2 11.81 13.34 -39.21
N THR A 3 10.54 12.92 -39.15
CA THR A 3 9.70 12.94 -37.96
C THR A 3 10.29 11.96 -36.93
N ARG A 4 10.87 12.48 -35.85
CA ARG A 4 11.29 11.68 -34.69
C ARG A 4 10.04 11.07 -34.06
N GLN A 5 9.76 9.81 -34.37
CA GLN A 5 8.87 8.97 -33.57
C GLN A 5 9.43 8.94 -32.16
N LEU A 6 8.68 9.51 -31.21
CA LEU A 6 8.88 9.28 -29.79
C LEU A 6 8.62 7.79 -29.55
N LEU A 7 9.69 7.01 -29.53
CA LEU A 7 9.68 5.62 -29.09
C LEU A 7 9.08 5.59 -27.68
N ARG A 8 7.89 5.00 -27.56
CA ARG A 8 7.20 4.73 -26.29
C ARG A 8 7.98 3.62 -25.57
N THR A 9 9.07 4.00 -24.91
CA THR A 9 9.88 3.09 -24.09
C THR A 9 9.20 2.88 -22.74
N SER A 10 8.15 2.07 -22.71
CA SER A 10 7.78 1.30 -21.51
C SER A 10 6.74 0.27 -21.90
N ARG A 11 7.17 -0.99 -22.07
CA ARG A 11 6.31 -2.11 -21.70
C ARG A 11 6.03 -1.94 -20.20
N SER A 12 4.85 -1.44 -19.87
CA SER A 12 4.21 -1.49 -18.54
C SER A 12 5.16 -1.42 -17.34
N ASP A 13 5.50 -0.21 -16.88
CA ASP A 13 5.93 -0.01 -15.49
C ASP A 13 4.74 -0.25 -14.55
N VAL A 14 4.34 -1.52 -14.42
CA VAL A 14 3.43 -1.98 -13.36
C VAL A 14 4.03 -1.63 -11.98
N SER A 15 5.37 -1.57 -11.90
CA SER A 15 6.16 -1.27 -10.70
C SER A 15 5.97 0.15 -10.12
N ALA A 16 5.49 1.12 -10.90
CA ALA A 16 5.39 2.52 -10.46
C ALA A 16 3.97 2.96 -10.03
N ARG A 17 2.97 2.06 -10.11
CA ARG A 17 1.59 2.38 -9.77
C ARG A 17 1.39 2.32 -8.26
N LYS A 18 0.57 3.22 -7.74
CA LYS A 18 0.13 3.24 -6.34
C LYS A 18 -1.39 3.19 -6.27
N THR A 19 -1.90 2.47 -5.29
CA THR A 19 -3.31 2.43 -4.96
C THR A 19 -3.68 3.63 -4.10
N TYR A 20 -4.78 4.29 -4.43
CA TYR A 20 -5.36 5.39 -3.68
C TYR A 20 -6.83 5.09 -3.43
N ASP A 21 -7.21 5.00 -2.17
CA ASP A 21 -8.61 4.78 -1.81
C ASP A 21 -9.42 6.04 -2.06
N LEU A 22 -10.64 5.89 -2.55
CA LEU A 22 -11.59 6.99 -2.69
C LEU A 22 -12.25 7.20 -1.33
N ILE A 23 -11.74 8.17 -0.56
CA ILE A 23 -12.33 8.54 0.74
C ILE A 23 -13.65 9.28 0.53
N ASP A 24 -13.68 10.15 -0.48
CA ASP A 24 -14.89 10.86 -0.90
C ASP A 24 -15.27 10.42 -2.32
N GLU A 25 -16.56 10.25 -2.55
CA GLU A 25 -17.09 9.88 -3.86
C GLU A 25 -16.82 11.01 -4.89
N PRO A 26 -16.24 10.70 -6.06
CA PRO A 26 -16.25 11.64 -7.16
C PRO A 26 -17.68 11.77 -7.70
N VAL A 27 -18.22 12.99 -7.63
CA VAL A 27 -19.58 13.34 -8.09
C VAL A 27 -19.56 14.54 -9.04
N GLY A 28 -20.61 14.69 -9.84
CA GLY A 28 -20.79 15.81 -10.75
C GLY A 28 -19.60 16.03 -11.69
N ALA A 29 -19.02 17.24 -11.65
CA ALA A 29 -17.92 17.60 -12.54
C ALA A 29 -16.65 16.74 -12.32
N ASP A 30 -16.35 16.32 -11.09
CA ASP A 30 -15.20 15.46 -10.82
C ASP A 30 -15.43 14.03 -11.34
N TYR A 31 -16.66 13.53 -11.28
CA TYR A 31 -17.04 12.26 -11.91
C TYR A 31 -16.91 12.33 -13.44
N ASP A 32 -17.43 13.40 -14.04
CA ASP A 32 -17.34 13.59 -15.50
C ASP A 32 -15.87 13.69 -15.96
N ALA A 33 -15.05 14.42 -15.21
CA ALA A 33 -13.63 14.56 -15.49
C ALA A 33 -12.84 13.24 -15.27
N LEU A 34 -13.22 12.44 -14.26
CA LEU A 34 -12.65 11.11 -14.05
C LEU A 34 -12.87 10.22 -15.27
N LEU A 35 -14.09 10.20 -15.82
CA LEU A 35 -14.42 9.42 -17.02
C LEU A 35 -13.70 9.95 -18.27
N ASP A 36 -13.56 11.28 -18.42
CA ASP A 36 -12.80 11.86 -19.53
C ASP A 36 -11.32 11.50 -19.47
N CYS A 37 -10.72 11.55 -18.27
CA CYS A 37 -9.34 11.09 -18.08
C CYS A 37 -9.19 9.62 -18.44
N ALA A 38 -10.16 8.78 -18.09
CA ALA A 38 -10.14 7.36 -18.37
C ALA A 38 -10.04 7.05 -19.87
N LEU A 39 -10.59 7.87 -20.76
CA LEU A 39 -10.46 7.68 -22.22
C LEU A 39 -9.02 7.59 -22.72
N THR A 40 -8.08 8.19 -21.98
CA THR A 40 -6.65 8.19 -22.35
C THR A 40 -5.86 7.06 -21.70
N GLN A 41 -6.37 6.49 -20.61
CA GLN A 41 -5.66 5.52 -19.77
C GLN A 41 -6.24 4.10 -19.87
N CYS A 42 -7.55 4.01 -20.14
CA CYS A 42 -8.32 2.79 -20.13
C CYS A 42 -8.75 2.39 -21.54
N ALA A 43 -8.97 1.09 -21.73
CA ALA A 43 -9.46 0.53 -22.99
C ALA A 43 -10.88 -0.04 -22.85
N THR A 44 -11.23 -0.53 -21.66
CA THR A 44 -12.53 -1.15 -21.40
C THR A 44 -13.08 -0.71 -20.06
N PHE A 45 -14.39 -0.85 -19.88
CA PHE A 45 -15.02 -0.77 -18.58
C PHE A 45 -15.91 -1.99 -18.35
N VAL A 46 -16.23 -2.23 -17.09
CA VAL A 46 -17.01 -3.38 -16.65
C VAL A 46 -18.17 -2.90 -15.78
N LEU A 47 -19.31 -3.55 -15.98
CA LEU A 47 -20.49 -3.42 -15.14
C LEU A 47 -20.97 -4.82 -14.72
N ALA A 48 -21.37 -4.95 -13.46
CA ALA A 48 -22.00 -6.14 -12.93
C ALA A 48 -23.53 -6.05 -13.14
N VAL A 49 -24.09 -7.02 -13.85
CA VAL A 49 -25.52 -7.09 -14.21
C VAL A 49 -26.15 -8.34 -13.60
N PRO A 50 -26.90 -8.23 -12.51
CA PRO A 50 -27.64 -9.36 -11.95
C PRO A 50 -28.66 -9.93 -12.94
N ARG A 51 -28.76 -11.26 -13.00
CA ARG A 51 -29.58 -11.95 -14.01
C ARG A 51 -31.06 -11.59 -13.98
N ASP A 52 -31.57 -11.25 -12.80
CA ASP A 52 -32.98 -10.91 -12.57
C ASP A 52 -33.25 -9.40 -12.60
N SER A 53 -32.33 -8.58 -13.12
CA SER A 53 -32.55 -7.13 -13.21
C SER A 53 -33.61 -6.79 -14.26
N GLY A 54 -34.85 -6.58 -13.80
CA GLY A 54 -35.99 -6.19 -14.63
C GLY A 54 -36.30 -4.69 -14.64
N ASP A 55 -35.48 -3.85 -14.00
CA ASP A 55 -35.73 -2.41 -13.93
C ASP A 55 -35.61 -1.77 -15.33
N PRO A 56 -36.65 -1.07 -15.83
CA PRO A 56 -36.61 -0.46 -17.15
C PRO A 56 -35.49 0.55 -17.33
N ALA A 57 -35.10 1.29 -16.28
CA ALA A 57 -34.04 2.28 -16.36
C ALA A 57 -32.66 1.62 -16.52
N ALA A 58 -32.42 0.51 -15.81
CA ALA A 58 -31.20 -0.26 -15.99
C ALA A 58 -31.13 -0.87 -17.40
N ARG A 59 -32.28 -1.32 -17.93
CA ARG A 59 -32.38 -1.86 -19.29
C ARG A 59 -32.05 -0.81 -20.35
N GLU A 60 -32.60 0.38 -20.23
CA GLU A 60 -32.36 1.50 -21.14
C GLU A 60 -30.86 1.81 -21.25
N VAL A 61 -30.16 1.91 -20.12
CA VAL A 61 -28.70 2.14 -20.11
C VAL A 61 -27.93 0.96 -20.74
N LEU A 62 -28.35 -0.29 -20.49
CA LEU A 62 -27.71 -1.45 -21.11
C LEU A 62 -27.93 -1.51 -22.62
N ASP A 63 -29.11 -1.11 -23.10
CA ASP A 63 -29.46 -1.05 -24.52
C ASP A 63 -28.66 0.06 -25.22
N GLU A 64 -28.48 1.23 -24.59
CA GLU A 64 -27.61 2.30 -25.10
C GLU A 64 -26.13 1.86 -25.17
N LEU A 65 -25.67 1.07 -24.21
CA LEU A 65 -24.30 0.54 -24.18
C LEU A 65 -24.08 -0.69 -25.07
N ALA A 66 -25.16 -1.32 -25.56
CA ALA A 66 -25.09 -2.55 -26.35
C ALA A 66 -24.14 -2.48 -27.57
N PRO A 67 -24.06 -1.37 -28.34
CA PRO A 67 -23.12 -1.24 -29.45
C PRO A 67 -21.65 -1.34 -29.04
N HIS A 68 -21.34 -1.10 -27.77
CA HIS A 68 -19.98 -1.11 -27.23
C HIS A 68 -19.64 -2.39 -26.48
N LEU A 69 -20.57 -3.34 -26.35
CA LEU A 69 -20.37 -4.59 -25.63
C LEU A 69 -19.33 -5.46 -26.36
N GLY A 70 -18.24 -5.80 -25.66
CA GLY A 70 -17.17 -6.64 -26.19
C GLY A 70 -17.30 -8.10 -25.73
N SER A 71 -17.61 -8.33 -24.46
CA SER A 71 -17.80 -9.68 -23.93
C SER A 71 -18.68 -9.70 -22.69
N THR A 72 -19.28 -10.87 -22.43
CA THR A 72 -20.03 -11.17 -21.21
C THR A 72 -19.45 -12.42 -20.57
N SER A 73 -19.27 -12.38 -19.25
CA SER A 73 -18.89 -13.54 -18.45
C SER A 73 -19.95 -13.78 -17.39
N ASP A 74 -20.49 -14.99 -17.37
CA ASP A 74 -21.57 -15.36 -16.49
C ASP A 74 -21.01 -15.98 -15.20
N ALA A 75 -21.24 -15.31 -14.07
CA ALA A 75 -21.12 -15.91 -12.73
C ALA A 75 -22.54 -16.24 -12.21
N SER A 76 -22.62 -17.10 -11.18
CA SER A 76 -23.87 -17.73 -10.72
C SER A 76 -25.07 -16.76 -10.64
N ALA A 77 -24.93 -15.63 -9.95
CA ALA A 77 -26.00 -14.64 -9.76
C ALA A 77 -25.86 -13.37 -10.59
N VAL A 78 -24.70 -13.14 -11.22
CA VAL A 78 -24.33 -11.88 -11.88
C VAL A 78 -23.59 -12.14 -13.18
N SER A 79 -24.00 -11.46 -14.24
CA SER A 79 -23.28 -11.39 -15.51
C SER A 79 -22.35 -10.17 -15.50
N ILE A 80 -21.07 -10.39 -15.77
CA ILE A 80 -20.05 -9.35 -15.88
C ILE A 80 -19.99 -8.93 -17.35
N HIS A 81 -20.44 -7.71 -17.62
CA HIS A 81 -20.45 -7.14 -18.97
C HIS A 81 -19.23 -6.25 -19.15
N ARG A 82 -18.43 -6.54 -20.18
CA ARG A 82 -17.25 -5.77 -20.55
C ARG A 82 -17.51 -5.01 -21.83
N TYR A 83 -17.35 -3.71 -21.75
CA TYR A 83 -17.59 -2.77 -22.85
C TYR A 83 -16.29 -2.11 -23.29
N THR A 84 -16.22 -1.75 -24.56
CA THR A 84 -15.17 -0.88 -25.09
C THR A 84 -15.36 0.52 -24.52
N LEU A 85 -14.30 1.10 -23.96
CA LEU A 85 -14.33 2.47 -23.48
C LEU A 85 -13.96 3.42 -24.64
N ASN A 86 -14.93 4.22 -25.07
CA ASN A 86 -14.76 5.26 -26.08
C ASN A 86 -15.62 6.49 -25.73
N ARG A 87 -15.59 7.52 -26.57
CA ARG A 87 -16.31 8.78 -26.31
C ARG A 87 -17.82 8.59 -26.21
N GLU A 88 -18.39 7.74 -27.05
CA GLU A 88 -19.83 7.47 -27.07
C GLU A 88 -20.25 6.72 -25.81
N SER A 89 -19.52 5.66 -25.44
CA SER A 89 -19.79 4.92 -24.21
C SER A 89 -19.62 5.80 -22.97
N VAL A 90 -18.61 6.67 -22.93
CA VAL A 90 -18.43 7.63 -21.82
C VAL A 90 -19.58 8.64 -21.75
N ALA A 91 -20.10 9.11 -22.89
CA ALA A 91 -21.26 9.98 -22.90
C ALA A 91 -22.48 9.29 -22.27
N THR A 92 -22.71 8.01 -22.58
CA THR A 92 -23.75 7.20 -21.95
C THR A 92 -23.53 7.06 -20.44
N LEU A 93 -22.29 6.77 -19.99
CA LEU A 93 -21.99 6.66 -18.54
C LEU A 93 -22.30 7.97 -17.79
N LYS A 94 -21.95 9.13 -18.37
CA LYS A 94 -22.21 10.46 -17.81
C LYS A 94 -23.69 10.84 -17.80
N ALA A 95 -24.45 10.37 -18.79
CA ALA A 95 -25.89 10.57 -18.84
C ALA A 95 -26.62 9.71 -17.80
N ALA A 96 -26.17 8.47 -17.62
CA ALA A 96 -26.77 7.50 -16.72
C ALA A 96 -26.57 7.83 -15.23
N ALA A 97 -25.39 8.36 -14.86
CA ALA A 97 -25.02 8.55 -13.46
C ALA A 97 -24.35 9.91 -13.20
N ARG A 98 -24.55 10.46 -11.99
CA ARG A 98 -23.90 11.71 -11.53
C ARG A 98 -22.79 11.48 -10.52
N GLY A 99 -22.41 10.24 -10.27
CA GLY A 99 -21.42 9.84 -9.29
C GLY A 99 -21.01 8.39 -9.45
N LEU A 100 -19.87 8.03 -8.88
CA LEU A 100 -19.33 6.68 -8.99
C LEU A 100 -20.18 5.63 -8.26
N TYR A 101 -20.68 5.94 -7.06
CA TYR A 101 -21.47 5.01 -6.25
C TYR A 101 -22.96 5.02 -6.62
N ALA A 102 -23.35 5.83 -7.62
CA ALA A 102 -24.67 5.77 -8.21
C ALA A 102 -24.89 4.50 -9.06
N TRP A 103 -23.82 3.84 -9.52
CA TRP A 103 -23.85 2.55 -10.23
C TRP A 103 -24.27 1.41 -9.29
N ARG A 104 -25.54 1.44 -8.89
CA ARG A 104 -26.14 0.47 -8.01
C ARG A 104 -27.53 0.09 -8.48
N GLN A 105 -27.93 -1.10 -8.08
CA GLN A 105 -29.27 -1.58 -8.30
C GLN A 105 -30.34 -0.88 -7.45
N PRO A 106 -31.62 -0.97 -7.86
CA PRO A 106 -32.12 -1.65 -9.07
C PRO A 106 -32.02 -0.82 -10.36
N LYS A 107 -31.86 0.51 -10.25
CA LYS A 107 -32.01 1.45 -11.36
C LYS A 107 -30.85 1.48 -12.35
N LEU A 108 -29.66 1.00 -11.94
CA LEU A 108 -28.48 0.90 -12.78
C LEU A 108 -27.79 -0.46 -12.56
N PRO A 109 -26.95 -0.90 -13.51
CA PRO A 109 -25.95 -1.94 -13.26
C PRO A 109 -25.04 -1.57 -12.08
N GLN A 110 -24.43 -2.58 -11.47
CA GLN A 110 -23.58 -2.42 -10.30
C GLN A 110 -22.11 -2.21 -10.69
N ASP A 111 -21.36 -1.57 -9.79
CA ASP A 111 -19.91 -1.66 -9.66
C ASP A 111 -19.13 -1.31 -10.94
N LEU A 112 -19.18 -0.03 -11.32
CA LEU A 112 -18.38 0.49 -12.42
C LEU A 112 -16.88 0.30 -12.13
N ALA A 113 -16.20 -0.43 -13.01
CA ALA A 113 -14.75 -0.57 -13.03
C ALA A 113 -14.17 -0.16 -14.38
N LEU A 114 -13.03 0.55 -14.38
CA LEU A 114 -12.33 1.00 -15.58
C LEU A 114 -11.01 0.27 -15.68
N LEU A 115 -10.75 -0.33 -16.85
CA LEU A 115 -9.64 -1.25 -17.05
C LEU A 115 -8.74 -0.78 -18.20
N ARG A 116 -7.43 -0.92 -17.99
CA ARG A 116 -6.41 -0.64 -18.99
C ARG A 116 -6.42 -1.68 -20.12
N ALA A 117 -5.67 -1.40 -21.18
CA ALA A 117 -5.53 -2.30 -22.32
C ALA A 117 -4.91 -3.67 -21.96
N ASP A 118 -4.09 -3.72 -20.91
CA ASP A 118 -3.52 -4.96 -20.37
C ASP A 118 -4.49 -5.72 -19.43
N GLY A 119 -5.70 -5.20 -19.23
CA GLY A 119 -6.72 -5.75 -18.34
C GLY A 119 -6.56 -5.36 -16.86
N SER A 120 -5.48 -4.67 -16.48
CA SER A 120 -5.27 -4.23 -15.10
C SER A 120 -6.23 -3.10 -14.71
N PRO A 121 -6.64 -3.03 -13.42
CA PRO A 121 -7.59 -2.04 -12.96
C PRO A 121 -6.99 -0.65 -12.91
N TRP A 122 -7.73 0.34 -13.42
CA TRP A 122 -7.44 1.76 -13.22
C TRP A 122 -8.35 2.34 -12.13
N LEU A 123 -9.64 1.99 -12.17
CA LEU A 123 -10.66 2.29 -11.17
C LEU A 123 -11.42 1.01 -10.83
N VAL A 124 -11.67 0.78 -9.55
CA VAL A 124 -12.61 -0.24 -9.07
C VAL A 124 -13.54 0.39 -8.07
N SER A 125 -14.82 0.03 -8.12
CA SER A 125 -15.83 0.43 -7.13
C SER A 125 -16.68 -0.74 -6.70
N ILE A 126 -17.16 -0.68 -5.45
CA ILE A 126 -18.21 -1.50 -4.87
C ILE A 126 -19.27 -0.51 -4.39
N ALA A 127 -20.23 -0.21 -5.25
CA ALA A 127 -21.11 0.95 -5.09
C ALA A 127 -22.04 0.82 -3.87
N ALA A 128 -22.49 -0.39 -3.57
CA ALA A 128 -23.32 -0.67 -2.40
C ALA A 128 -22.60 -0.40 -1.07
N GLU A 129 -21.28 -0.58 -1.05
CA GLU A 129 -20.43 -0.37 0.12
C GLU A 129 -19.78 1.02 0.14
N GLN A 130 -19.99 1.83 -0.91
CA GLN A 130 -19.30 3.11 -1.12
C GLN A 130 -17.78 2.99 -1.02
N LEU A 131 -17.25 1.88 -1.53
CA LEU A 131 -15.82 1.63 -1.59
C LEU A 131 -15.33 1.79 -3.02
N GLY A 132 -14.15 2.35 -3.18
CA GLY A 132 -13.46 2.34 -4.45
C GLY A 132 -12.01 2.74 -4.31
N TYR A 133 -11.20 2.38 -5.31
CA TYR A 133 -9.81 2.77 -5.37
C TYR A 133 -9.38 3.06 -6.79
N LEU A 134 -8.33 3.87 -6.91
CA LEU A 134 -7.62 4.15 -8.15
C LEU A 134 -6.21 3.59 -8.07
N GLU A 135 -5.75 2.91 -9.13
CA GLU A 135 -4.33 2.61 -9.29
C GLU A 135 -3.72 3.59 -10.27
N LEU A 136 -2.82 4.47 -9.80
CA LEU A 136 -2.26 5.54 -10.60
C LEU A 136 -0.74 5.54 -10.55
N THR A 137 -0.12 5.71 -11.71
CA THR A 137 1.24 6.23 -11.82
C THR A 137 1.30 7.70 -11.40
N PRO A 138 2.49 8.25 -11.06
CA PRO A 138 2.63 9.67 -10.74
C PRO A 138 2.12 10.60 -11.85
N PHE A 139 2.28 10.20 -13.11
CA PHE A 139 1.81 10.99 -14.26
C PHE A 139 0.29 10.95 -14.42
N GLU A 140 -0.33 9.77 -14.32
CA GLU A 140 -1.80 9.64 -14.32
C GLU A 140 -2.42 10.44 -13.18
N LYS A 141 -1.82 10.41 -11.99
CA LYS A 141 -2.27 11.23 -10.84
C LYS A 141 -2.20 12.73 -11.14
N LEU A 142 -1.14 13.20 -11.79
CA LEU A 142 -1.01 14.60 -12.16
C LEU A 142 -2.03 15.02 -13.22
N LEU A 143 -2.30 14.17 -14.22
CA LEU A 143 -3.32 14.41 -15.23
C LEU A 143 -4.71 14.48 -14.61
N LEU A 144 -5.06 13.48 -13.79
CA LEU A 144 -6.34 13.42 -13.11
C LEU A 144 -6.52 14.62 -12.16
N GLY A 145 -5.47 14.98 -11.41
CA GLY A 145 -5.53 16.10 -10.49
C GLY A 145 -5.73 17.48 -11.16
N ARG A 146 -5.34 17.60 -12.43
CA ARG A 146 -5.64 18.80 -13.24
C ARG A 146 -7.07 18.82 -13.77
N ALA A 147 -7.63 17.66 -14.08
CA ALA A 147 -8.96 17.54 -14.67
C ALA A 147 -10.08 17.55 -13.62
N ALA A 148 -9.84 16.93 -12.45
CA ALA A 148 -10.80 16.76 -11.35
C ALA A 148 -10.20 17.31 -10.04
N PRO A 149 -10.25 18.63 -9.80
CA PRO A 149 -9.60 19.26 -8.64
C PRO A 149 -10.13 18.79 -7.28
N GLY A 150 -11.42 18.47 -7.16
CA GLY A 150 -11.98 17.99 -5.89
C GLY A 150 -11.45 16.59 -5.55
N LEU A 151 -11.40 15.71 -6.55
CA LEU A 151 -10.75 14.40 -6.41
C LEU A 151 -9.24 14.54 -6.13
N ALA A 152 -8.57 15.52 -6.73
CA ALA A 152 -7.14 15.79 -6.49
C ALA A 152 -6.85 16.09 -5.01
N ALA A 153 -7.72 16.85 -4.34
CA ALA A 153 -7.55 17.21 -2.93
C ALA A 153 -7.56 15.97 -2.03
N VAL A 154 -8.48 15.04 -2.28
CA VAL A 154 -8.58 13.75 -1.56
C VAL A 154 -7.31 12.92 -1.76
N LEU A 155 -6.86 12.78 -3.00
CA LEU A 155 -5.64 12.04 -3.34
C LEU A 155 -4.36 12.72 -2.79
N ALA A 156 -4.37 14.04 -2.63
CA ALA A 156 -3.26 14.80 -2.08
C ALA A 156 -3.15 14.60 -0.56
N TYR A 157 -4.27 14.55 0.16
CA TYR A 157 -4.28 14.29 1.60
C TYR A 157 -3.63 12.95 1.96
N GLN A 158 -3.97 11.88 1.22
CA GLN A 158 -3.35 10.58 1.41
C GLN A 158 -1.84 10.60 1.13
N ALA A 159 -1.42 11.24 0.03
CA ALA A 159 0.00 11.34 -0.28
C ALA A 159 0.78 12.18 0.74
N ALA A 160 0.17 13.24 1.28
CA ALA A 160 0.77 14.04 2.34
C ALA A 160 0.90 13.22 3.64
N ARG A 161 -0.15 12.49 4.02
CA ARG A 161 -0.11 11.55 5.15
C ARG A 161 1.02 10.53 5.00
N ASP A 162 1.10 9.87 3.85
CA ASP A 162 2.15 8.88 3.57
C ASP A 162 3.55 9.49 3.61
N ALA A 163 3.72 10.70 3.07
CA ALA A 163 4.99 11.42 3.09
C ALA A 163 5.42 11.80 4.52
N ILE A 164 4.48 12.26 5.34
CA ILE A 164 4.73 12.56 6.76
C ILE A 164 5.13 11.30 7.51
N LEU A 165 4.38 10.21 7.33
CA LEU A 165 4.69 8.94 7.99
C LEU A 165 6.06 8.39 7.56
N ALA A 166 6.39 8.45 6.27
CA ALA A 166 7.70 8.05 5.76
C ALA A 166 8.84 8.94 6.28
N TYR A 167 8.60 10.24 6.47
CA TYR A 167 9.57 11.15 7.09
C TYR A 167 9.83 10.78 8.56
N VAL A 168 8.76 10.50 9.31
CA VAL A 168 8.89 10.10 10.73
C VAL A 168 9.61 8.75 10.85
N GLU A 169 9.28 7.77 10.00
CA GLU A 169 9.98 6.47 9.93
C GLU A 169 11.50 6.68 9.76
N ARG A 170 11.91 7.45 8.75
CA ARG A 170 13.33 7.74 8.50
C ARG A 170 14.02 8.44 9.66
N ARG A 171 13.31 9.35 10.33
CA ARG A 171 13.85 10.08 11.47
C ARG A 171 14.11 9.12 12.64
N ILE A 172 13.17 8.23 12.94
CA ILE A 172 13.35 7.20 13.97
C ILE A 172 14.54 6.31 13.61
N GLU A 173 14.62 5.81 12.37
CA GLU A 173 15.72 4.97 11.89
C GLU A 173 17.08 5.65 12.07
N SER A 174 17.21 6.90 11.62
CA SER A 174 18.46 7.65 11.74
C SER A 174 18.91 7.83 13.19
N HIS A 175 17.95 7.96 14.11
CA HIS A 175 18.25 8.12 15.53
C HIS A 175 18.72 6.79 16.16
N ILE A 176 18.07 5.68 15.81
CA ILE A 176 18.45 4.33 16.25
C ILE A 176 19.85 3.98 15.76
N GLU A 177 20.16 4.26 14.49
CA GLU A 177 21.48 4.00 13.92
C GLU A 177 22.58 4.83 14.61
N ALA A 178 22.33 6.13 14.82
CA ALA A 178 23.26 7.00 15.53
C ALA A 178 23.53 6.52 16.96
N LEU A 179 22.47 6.20 17.72
CA LEU A 179 22.59 5.68 19.08
C LEU A 179 23.37 4.36 19.10
N THR A 180 23.07 3.45 18.18
CA THR A 180 23.76 2.15 18.10
C THR A 180 25.26 2.33 17.90
N VAL A 181 25.68 3.23 17.00
CA VAL A 181 27.11 3.50 16.73
C VAL A 181 27.80 4.07 17.96
N GLU A 182 27.17 5.02 18.67
CA GLU A 182 27.73 5.61 19.88
C GLU A 182 27.88 4.58 21.00
N VAL A 183 26.83 3.78 21.23
CA VAL A 183 26.82 2.76 22.28
C VAL A 183 27.80 1.63 21.97
N GLN A 184 27.91 1.18 20.71
CA GLN A 184 28.92 0.19 20.32
C GLN A 184 30.33 0.69 20.58
N ARG A 185 30.62 1.96 20.26
CA ARG A 185 31.93 2.57 20.55
C ARG A 185 32.21 2.57 22.04
N TYR A 186 31.25 2.99 22.85
CA TYR A 186 31.38 3.03 24.30
C TYR A 186 31.51 1.64 24.93
N ALA A 187 30.70 0.68 24.48
CA ALA A 187 30.76 -0.70 24.96
C ALA A 187 32.10 -1.37 24.66
N HIS A 188 32.72 -1.06 23.51
CA HIS A 188 34.07 -1.53 23.20
C HIS A 188 35.12 -0.97 24.17
N THR A 189 34.93 0.25 24.67
CA THR A 189 35.76 0.83 25.73
C THR A 189 35.51 0.16 27.09
N ILE A 190 34.26 -0.09 27.48
CA ILE A 190 33.91 -0.72 28.76
C ILE A 190 34.37 -2.18 28.85
N LEU A 191 34.47 -2.91 27.74
CA LEU A 191 34.97 -4.29 27.77
C LEU A 191 36.40 -4.40 28.36
N GLU A 192 37.18 -3.31 28.39
CA GLU A 192 38.47 -3.25 29.09
C GLU A 192 38.32 -3.06 30.61
N GLU A 193 37.18 -2.53 31.08
CA GLU A 193 36.88 -2.16 32.48
C GLU A 193 35.99 -3.20 33.21
N GLY A 194 35.11 -3.92 32.50
CA GLY A 194 34.28 -5.00 33.07
C GLY A 194 33.11 -5.45 32.20
N ARG A 195 33.06 -6.74 31.82
CA ARG A 195 32.01 -7.33 30.96
C ARG A 195 30.63 -7.45 31.65
N GLU A 196 30.58 -7.63 32.96
CA GLU A 196 29.34 -7.88 33.72
C GLU A 196 28.42 -6.65 33.75
N ASP A 197 28.95 -5.47 34.01
CA ASP A 197 28.17 -4.22 34.08
C ASP A 197 27.52 -3.88 32.72
N LEU A 198 28.22 -4.18 31.62
CA LEU A 198 27.69 -4.03 30.26
C LEU A 198 26.51 -4.97 30.02
N VAL A 199 26.62 -6.24 30.46
CA VAL A 199 25.55 -7.23 30.32
C VAL A 199 24.31 -6.81 31.10
N GLU A 200 24.47 -6.33 32.34
CA GLU A 200 23.36 -5.84 33.16
C GLU A 200 22.66 -4.63 32.52
N ALA A 201 23.42 -3.66 32.04
CA ALA A 201 22.89 -2.48 31.37
C ALA A 201 22.08 -2.85 30.11
N LEU A 202 22.63 -3.74 29.28
CA LEU A 202 21.97 -4.21 28.06
C LEU A 202 20.71 -5.01 28.37
N ALA A 203 20.69 -5.84 29.42
CA ALA A 203 19.48 -6.54 29.89
C ALA A 203 18.38 -5.53 30.27
N GLY A 204 18.74 -4.46 31.00
CA GLY A 204 17.81 -3.38 31.35
C GLY A 204 17.24 -2.67 30.11
N TRP A 205 18.04 -2.53 29.06
CA TRP A 205 17.60 -1.92 27.80
C TRP A 205 16.65 -2.82 27.02
N LEU A 206 16.92 -4.13 26.96
CA LEU A 206 16.00 -5.11 26.37
C LEU A 206 14.63 -5.09 27.08
N ALA A 207 14.62 -4.90 28.40
CA ALA A 207 13.39 -4.85 29.21
C ALA A 207 12.69 -3.48 29.19
N SER A 208 13.28 -2.45 28.58
CA SER A 208 12.79 -1.07 28.69
C SER A 208 11.51 -0.77 27.91
N GLY A 209 11.19 -1.58 26.89
CA GLY A 209 10.10 -1.31 25.94
C GLY A 209 10.37 -0.13 24.99
N GLU A 210 11.49 0.58 25.14
CA GLU A 210 11.87 1.68 24.26
C GLU A 210 12.58 1.12 23.01
N GLU A 211 11.93 1.23 21.85
CA GLU A 211 12.39 0.60 20.61
C GLU A 211 13.84 0.94 20.25
N ALA A 212 14.26 2.19 20.47
CA ALA A 212 15.62 2.61 20.18
C ALA A 212 16.66 1.90 21.06
N ARG A 213 16.35 1.73 22.35
CA ARG A 213 17.22 1.02 23.30
C ARG A 213 17.24 -0.48 23.05
N VAL A 214 16.08 -1.08 22.78
CA VAL A 214 15.97 -2.50 22.47
C VAL A 214 16.76 -2.82 21.20
N HIS A 215 16.59 -2.04 20.12
CA HIS A 215 17.33 -2.24 18.88
C HIS A 215 18.85 -2.07 19.07
N ALA A 216 19.27 -1.00 19.74
CA ALA A 216 20.69 -0.76 20.03
C ALA A 216 21.28 -1.92 20.85
N ALA A 217 20.57 -2.39 21.88
CA ALA A 217 21.02 -3.51 22.70
C ALA A 217 21.17 -4.80 21.89
N VAL A 218 20.19 -5.17 21.06
CA VAL A 218 20.24 -6.39 20.23
C VAL A 218 21.40 -6.35 19.22
N GLU A 219 21.69 -5.19 18.62
CA GLU A 219 22.85 -5.02 17.73
C GLU A 219 24.17 -5.11 18.49
N VAL A 220 24.29 -4.47 19.66
CA VAL A 220 25.50 -4.54 20.51
C VAL A 220 25.75 -5.98 20.98
N ILE A 221 24.72 -6.67 21.46
CA ILE A 221 24.79 -8.08 21.88
C ILE A 221 25.29 -8.96 20.74
N GLY A 222 24.74 -8.79 19.53
CA GLY A 222 25.17 -9.55 18.37
C GLY A 222 26.58 -9.21 17.89
N ALA A 223 26.97 -7.93 17.97
CA ALA A 223 28.30 -7.48 17.57
C ALA A 223 29.40 -7.95 18.52
N LEU A 224 29.14 -7.90 19.83
CA LEU A 224 30.07 -8.31 20.89
C LEU A 224 29.92 -9.79 21.28
N ARG A 225 28.99 -10.52 20.66
CA ARG A 225 28.71 -11.94 20.90
C ARG A 225 28.43 -12.28 22.39
N LEU A 226 27.59 -11.48 23.04
CA LEU A 226 27.25 -11.66 24.46
C LEU A 226 26.23 -12.80 24.63
N SER A 227 26.71 -14.04 24.70
CA SER A 227 25.86 -15.24 24.81
C SER A 227 25.07 -15.33 26.12
N GLU A 228 25.47 -14.59 27.15
CA GLU A 228 24.74 -14.44 28.42
C GLU A 228 23.33 -13.88 28.22
N LEU A 229 23.13 -13.01 27.21
CA LEU A 229 21.85 -12.34 26.94
C LEU A 229 20.98 -13.08 25.91
N ARG A 230 21.36 -14.31 25.56
CA ARG A 230 20.66 -15.08 24.53
C ARG A 230 19.20 -15.39 24.92
N SER A 231 18.94 -15.67 26.19
CA SER A 231 17.59 -15.96 26.70
C SER A 231 16.64 -14.77 26.52
N GLU A 232 17.14 -13.58 26.75
CA GLU A 232 16.44 -12.30 26.71
C GLU A 232 16.11 -11.95 25.26
N VAL A 233 17.07 -12.11 24.34
CA VAL A 233 16.83 -11.95 22.89
C VAL A 233 15.83 -12.98 22.36
N LEU A 234 15.89 -14.23 22.85
CA LEU A 234 14.89 -15.25 22.52
C LEU A 234 13.49 -14.91 23.06
N ALA A 235 13.41 -14.29 24.25
CA ALA A 235 12.14 -13.85 24.82
C ALA A 235 11.50 -12.78 23.95
N LEU A 236 12.28 -11.80 23.46
CA LEU A 236 11.79 -10.78 22.52
C LEU A 236 11.27 -11.38 21.20
N GLN A 237 11.91 -12.42 20.69
CA GLN A 237 11.44 -13.11 19.47
C GLN A 237 10.11 -13.84 19.68
N ARG A 238 9.86 -14.33 20.90
CA ARG A 238 8.61 -15.04 21.27
C ARG A 238 7.52 -14.09 21.77
N GLY A 239 7.87 -12.83 22.03
CA GLY A 239 6.95 -11.79 22.49
C GLY A 239 5.87 -11.48 21.46
N ASP A 240 4.78 -10.88 21.92
CA ASP A 240 3.71 -10.43 21.03
C ASP A 240 4.10 -9.10 20.38
N ASP A 241 4.41 -9.13 19.08
CA ASP A 241 4.69 -7.95 18.25
C ASP A 241 3.58 -6.88 18.33
N ALA A 242 2.36 -7.21 18.76
CA ALA A 242 1.27 -6.26 18.95
C ALA A 242 1.36 -5.44 20.25
N ALA A 243 2.02 -5.97 21.29
CA ALA A 243 2.20 -5.28 22.57
C ALA A 243 3.40 -4.31 22.56
N ASP A 244 4.43 -4.64 21.78
CA ASP A 244 5.69 -3.88 21.69
C ASP A 244 5.69 -2.85 20.54
N GLU A 245 4.56 -2.63 19.86
CA GLU A 245 4.47 -1.78 18.68
C GLU A 245 4.57 -0.28 19.04
N PRO A 246 5.49 0.49 18.41
CA PRO A 246 5.53 1.94 18.54
C PRO A 246 4.21 2.59 18.10
N ASP A 247 3.69 3.52 18.90
CA ASP A 247 2.42 4.22 18.66
C ASP A 247 2.29 4.82 17.24
N VAL A 248 3.41 5.26 16.67
CA VAL A 248 3.50 5.84 15.33
C VAL A 248 3.05 4.87 14.23
N TYR A 249 3.26 3.57 14.43
CA TYR A 249 2.93 2.54 13.43
C TYR A 249 1.50 2.01 13.55
N ARG A 250 0.83 2.20 14.70
CA ARG A 250 -0.53 1.65 14.95
C ARG A 250 -1.56 2.06 13.91
N SER A 251 -1.42 3.26 13.36
CA SER A 251 -2.38 3.82 12.40
C SER A 251 -2.11 3.45 10.92
N ASN A 252 -1.00 2.77 10.63
CA ASN A 252 -0.62 2.40 9.26
C ASN A 252 -0.12 0.95 9.20
N VAL A 253 -0.98 0.06 8.67
CA VAL A 253 -0.72 -1.38 8.57
C VAL A 253 0.56 -1.71 7.80
N VAL A 254 0.87 -0.98 6.73
CA VAL A 254 2.05 -1.25 5.89
C VAL A 254 3.33 -0.96 6.65
N LEU A 255 3.39 0.18 7.35
CA LEU A 255 4.57 0.55 8.14
C LEU A 255 4.76 -0.38 9.33
N ARG A 256 3.66 -0.76 9.99
CA ARG A 256 3.67 -1.77 11.04
C ARG A 256 4.26 -3.09 10.57
N GLU A 257 3.81 -3.61 9.43
CA GLU A 257 4.35 -4.87 8.90
C GLU A 257 5.83 -4.75 8.49
N ARG A 258 6.24 -3.61 7.92
CA ARG A 258 7.66 -3.37 7.62
C ARG A 258 8.53 -3.34 8.88
N TRP A 259 8.07 -2.70 9.94
CA TRP A 259 8.75 -2.69 11.24
C TRP A 259 8.87 -4.11 11.81
N ARG A 260 7.78 -4.89 11.84
CA ARG A 260 7.77 -6.28 12.31
C ARG A 260 8.78 -7.16 11.57
N VAL A 261 8.77 -7.09 10.23
CA VAL A 261 9.71 -7.85 9.39
C VAL A 261 11.16 -7.46 9.71
N ARG A 262 11.44 -6.17 9.91
CA ARG A 262 12.79 -5.69 10.23
C ARG A 262 13.24 -6.15 11.62
N ARG A 263 12.41 -5.95 12.65
CA ARG A 263 12.68 -6.39 14.03
C ARG A 263 12.96 -7.89 14.08
N ARG A 264 12.13 -8.69 13.41
CA ARG A 264 12.31 -10.15 13.30
C ARG A 264 13.66 -10.52 12.67
N ARG A 265 14.01 -9.91 11.54
CA ARG A 265 15.30 -10.14 10.87
C ARG A 265 16.49 -9.72 11.73
N LEU A 266 16.36 -8.66 12.52
CA LEU A 266 17.40 -8.26 13.47
C LEU A 266 17.60 -9.35 14.54
N LEU A 267 16.53 -9.76 15.22
CA LEU A 267 16.57 -10.79 16.26
C LEU A 267 17.12 -12.12 15.71
N GLU A 268 16.66 -12.56 14.55
CA GLU A 268 17.14 -13.78 13.87
C GLU A 268 18.64 -13.71 13.58
N ARG A 269 19.13 -12.60 12.99
CA ARG A 269 20.56 -12.42 12.71
C ARG A 269 21.39 -12.40 13.99
N THR A 270 20.94 -11.73 15.04
CA THR A 270 21.64 -11.69 16.33
C THR A 270 21.71 -13.08 16.96
N LEU A 271 20.59 -13.81 17.01
CA LEU A 271 20.54 -15.16 17.54
C LEU A 271 21.43 -16.14 16.77
N GLN A 272 21.52 -15.97 15.44
CA GLN A 272 22.46 -16.73 14.61
C GLN A 272 23.91 -16.46 15.04
N ARG A 273 24.32 -15.19 15.16
CA ARG A 273 25.66 -14.80 15.63
C ARG A 273 25.99 -15.37 17.01
N LEU A 274 25.03 -15.38 17.93
CA LEU A 274 25.20 -15.96 19.27
C LEU A 274 25.28 -17.49 19.27
N SER A 275 24.82 -18.16 18.20
CA SER A 275 24.86 -19.63 18.10
C SER A 275 26.17 -20.18 17.55
N GLU A 276 26.93 -19.36 16.81
CA GLU A 276 28.19 -19.73 16.17
C GLU A 276 29.33 -19.99 17.18
N GLU A 277 29.22 -19.50 18.42
CA GLU A 277 30.18 -19.79 19.51
C GLU A 277 30.31 -21.28 19.86
N ARG A 278 29.27 -22.09 19.60
CA ARG A 278 29.22 -23.47 20.11
C ARG A 278 30.11 -24.46 19.36
N VAL A 279 30.73 -24.06 18.24
CA VAL A 279 31.55 -24.95 17.40
C VAL A 279 33.05 -24.87 17.73
N GLU A 280 33.53 -23.78 18.33
CA GLU A 280 34.98 -23.58 18.55
C GLU A 280 35.50 -24.03 19.92
N THR A 281 34.63 -24.40 20.87
CA THR A 281 35.04 -24.78 22.24
C THR A 281 35.13 -26.29 22.49
N ASN A 282 35.11 -27.12 21.45
CA ASN A 282 35.15 -28.60 21.56
C ASN A 282 36.27 -29.25 20.72
N ALA A 283 37.42 -28.57 20.59
CA ALA A 283 38.65 -29.12 20.04
C ALA A 283 39.69 -29.37 21.14
#